data_AF-A0A3B8M7L2-F1
#
_entry.id   AF-A0A3B8M7L2-F1
#
_cell.length_a   1.000
_cell.length_b   1.000
_cell.length_c   1.000
_cell.angle_alpha   90.00
_cell.angle_beta   90.00
_cell.angle_gamma   90.00
#
_symmetry.space_group_name_H-M   'P 1'
#
loop_
_entity.id
_entity.type
_entity.pdbx_description
1 polymer ?
#
loop_
_entity_poly.entity_id
_entity_poly.type
_entity_poly.pdbx_seq_one_letter_code
_entity_poly.pdbx_strand_id
1 'polypeptide(L)'
;MTEPLPVDNSRSSLYETLGVSPDADYDSLRRAYRKLAFLLHPDRNSGNRSKMQELNEAWSVLSDPALRESYDQKLKQKSAKSKISTADSSDYRPSRKMSWFAGLRLQALRHGREASTSATLALAIRHGIQRSIYQELAKPITDNFGLETERRVKLARQAGATPLDLGLATALVSLREYSQQFIRRSQENSFDPPIVNTAQLLDRIWDNLAHGISRELEIELGGNPRTLRTLTGRRV
;
A
#
# COMPACT_ATOMS: atom_id res chain seq x y z
N MET A 1 3.18 -43.60 29.54
CA MET A 1 2.23 -42.47 29.62
C MET A 1 3.05 -41.20 29.74
N THR A 2 3.09 -40.41 28.68
CA THR A 2 3.56 -39.03 28.69
C THR A 2 2.79 -38.32 27.58
N GLU A 3 1.78 -37.55 27.98
CA GLU A 3 0.97 -36.75 27.07
C GLU A 3 1.83 -35.67 26.40
N PRO A 4 1.64 -35.39 25.09
CA PRO A 4 2.25 -34.24 24.47
C PRO A 4 1.55 -32.97 24.95
N LEU A 5 2.32 -32.06 25.57
CA LEU A 5 1.85 -30.75 26.02
C LEU A 5 1.33 -29.91 24.83
N PRO A 6 0.29 -29.08 25.05
CA PRO A 6 -0.29 -28.23 24.02
C PRO A 6 0.70 -27.13 23.61
N VAL A 7 1.08 -27.11 22.33
CA VAL A 7 1.95 -26.11 21.72
C VAL A 7 1.15 -24.84 21.43
N ASP A 8 1.22 -23.86 22.35
CA ASP A 8 0.77 -22.49 22.09
C ASP A 8 1.76 -21.80 21.15
N ASN A 9 1.33 -21.64 19.90
CA ASN A 9 2.15 -21.32 18.75
C ASN A 9 2.20 -19.79 18.54
N SER A 10 3.00 -19.07 19.33
CA SER A 10 3.25 -17.64 19.07
C SER A 10 4.47 -17.00 19.75
N ARG A 11 5.45 -17.75 20.30
CA ARG A 11 6.51 -17.11 21.11
C ARG A 11 7.99 -17.44 20.92
N SER A 12 8.48 -18.44 20.17
CA SER A 12 9.92 -18.73 20.37
C SER A 12 10.68 -19.45 19.26
N SER A 13 11.15 -18.76 18.22
CA SER A 13 12.04 -19.41 17.26
C SER A 13 13.32 -20.01 17.90
N LEU A 14 13.87 -19.40 18.97
CA LEU A 14 15.10 -19.91 19.61
C LEU A 14 14.84 -21.03 20.63
N TYR A 15 13.82 -20.90 21.49
CA TYR A 15 13.47 -21.97 22.43
C TYR A 15 12.89 -23.20 21.72
N GLU A 16 12.13 -23.01 20.63
CA GLU A 16 11.66 -24.09 19.77
C GLU A 16 12.81 -24.80 19.05
N THR A 17 13.84 -24.07 18.60
CA THR A 17 15.04 -24.67 17.98
C THR A 17 15.78 -25.60 18.95
N LEU A 18 15.82 -25.24 20.25
CA LEU A 18 16.36 -26.11 21.30
C LEU A 18 15.34 -27.16 21.81
N GLY A 19 14.07 -27.06 21.44
CA GLY A 19 12.99 -27.94 21.91
C GLY A 19 12.73 -27.83 23.41
N VAL A 20 12.91 -26.65 23.99
CA VAL A 20 12.76 -26.40 25.43
C VAL A 20 11.69 -25.34 25.73
N SER A 21 11.14 -25.37 26.94
CA SER A 21 10.25 -24.31 27.43
C SER A 21 11.03 -23.00 27.62
N PRO A 22 10.42 -21.82 27.40
CA PRO A 22 10.98 -20.53 27.81
C PRO A 22 11.29 -20.44 29.30
N ASP A 23 10.60 -21.24 30.13
CA ASP A 23 10.84 -21.35 31.58
C ASP A 23 11.94 -22.36 31.94
N ALA A 24 12.61 -22.94 30.95
CA ALA A 24 13.67 -23.92 31.19
C ALA A 24 14.86 -23.28 31.93
N ASP A 25 15.37 -24.01 32.91
CA ASP A 25 16.61 -23.67 33.59
C ASP A 25 17.83 -23.83 32.66
N TYR A 26 18.95 -23.24 33.07
CA TYR A 26 20.20 -23.30 32.30
C TYR A 26 20.67 -24.74 32.07
N ASP A 27 20.50 -25.61 33.06
CA ASP A 27 20.90 -27.02 32.97
C ASP A 27 20.08 -27.78 31.92
N SER A 28 18.77 -27.53 31.82
CA SER A 28 17.92 -28.12 30.79
C SER A 28 18.28 -27.60 29.40
N LEU A 29 18.55 -26.31 29.25
CA LEU A 29 19.05 -25.71 28.01
C LEU A 29 20.35 -26.39 27.57
N ARG A 30 21.31 -26.53 28.49
CA ARG A 30 22.62 -27.15 28.23
C ARG A 30 22.49 -28.61 27.83
N ARG A 31 21.62 -29.37 28.51
CA ARG A 31 21.37 -30.78 28.18
C ARG A 31 20.72 -30.93 26.80
N ALA A 32 19.73 -30.10 26.48
CA ALA A 32 19.06 -30.10 25.19
C ALA A 32 20.03 -29.77 24.05
N TYR A 33 20.85 -28.73 24.21
CA TYR A 33 21.88 -28.36 23.24
C TYR A 33 22.87 -29.50 22.98
N ARG A 34 23.43 -30.11 24.04
CA ARG A 34 24.41 -31.22 23.88
C ARG A 34 23.80 -32.42 23.18
N LYS A 35 22.54 -32.75 23.49
CA LYS A 35 21.81 -33.84 22.83
C LYS A 35 21.61 -33.56 21.34
N LEU A 36 21.14 -32.35 20.99
CA LEU A 36 20.90 -31.97 19.60
C LEU A 36 22.20 -31.80 18.80
N ALA A 37 23.25 -31.23 19.40
CA ALA A 37 24.55 -31.06 18.76
C ALA A 37 25.19 -32.41 18.44
N PHE A 38 25.05 -33.40 19.34
CA PHE A 38 25.49 -34.77 19.07
C PHE A 38 24.72 -35.42 17.92
N LEU A 39 23.41 -35.16 17.78
CA LEU A 39 22.58 -35.73 16.72
C LEU A 39 22.81 -35.06 15.36
N LEU A 40 23.06 -33.75 15.35
CA LEU A 40 23.14 -32.92 14.14
C LEU A 40 24.57 -32.74 13.59
N HIS A 41 25.59 -33.30 14.27
CA HIS A 41 27.00 -33.15 13.88
C HIS A 41 27.27 -33.63 12.43
N PRO A 42 27.98 -32.86 11.60
CA PRO A 42 28.22 -33.18 10.19
C PRO A 42 29.00 -34.48 9.97
N ASP A 43 29.83 -34.89 10.94
CA ASP A 43 30.58 -36.17 10.87
C ASP A 43 29.73 -37.41 11.13
N ARG A 44 28.42 -37.25 11.39
CA ARG A 44 27.49 -38.37 11.54
C ARG A 44 26.66 -38.54 10.27
N ASN A 45 26.28 -39.77 9.99
CA ASN A 45 25.53 -40.16 8.79
C ASN A 45 24.13 -39.49 8.64
N SER A 46 23.67 -38.74 9.66
CA SER A 46 22.43 -37.96 9.70
C SER A 46 22.65 -36.45 9.95
N GLY A 47 23.89 -35.98 9.83
CA GLY A 47 24.27 -34.60 10.11
C GLY A 47 23.60 -33.61 9.16
N ASN A 48 23.06 -32.52 9.71
CA ASN A 48 22.50 -31.43 8.91
C ASN A 48 23.15 -30.12 9.33
N ARG A 49 24.06 -29.63 8.48
CA ARG A 49 24.84 -28.42 8.72
C ARG A 49 23.95 -27.18 8.98
N SER A 50 22.83 -27.06 8.27
CA SER A 50 21.89 -25.95 8.45
C SER A 50 21.24 -25.98 9.83
N LYS A 51 20.74 -27.15 10.25
CA LYS A 51 20.13 -27.32 11.58
C LYS A 51 21.14 -27.16 12.71
N MET A 52 22.39 -27.56 12.50
CA MET A 52 23.46 -27.32 13.47
C MET A 52 23.80 -25.83 13.60
N GLN A 53 23.75 -25.07 12.51
CA GLN A 53 23.94 -23.63 12.54
C GLN A 53 22.81 -22.94 13.32
N GLU A 54 21.55 -23.27 13.04
CA GLU A 54 20.38 -22.77 13.79
C GLU A 54 20.47 -23.10 15.29
N LEU A 55 20.91 -24.32 15.61
CA LEU A 55 21.13 -24.75 17.00
C LEU A 55 22.20 -23.92 17.71
N ASN A 56 23.31 -23.62 17.03
CA ASN A 56 24.39 -22.81 17.57
C ASN A 56 23.97 -21.36 17.77
N GLU A 57 23.20 -20.79 16.84
CA GLU A 57 22.64 -19.45 16.96
C GLU A 57 21.69 -19.35 18.16
N ALA A 58 20.78 -20.32 18.33
CA ALA A 58 19.91 -20.39 19.49
C ALA A 58 20.68 -20.51 20.82
N TRP A 59 21.71 -21.36 20.86
CA TRP A 59 22.56 -21.52 22.03
C TRP A 59 23.36 -20.25 22.36
N SER A 60 23.87 -19.54 21.36
CA SER A 60 24.67 -18.31 21.56
C SER A 60 23.88 -17.21 22.30
N VAL A 61 22.57 -17.16 22.10
CA VAL A 61 21.68 -16.18 22.74
C VAL A 61 21.14 -16.70 24.08
N LEU A 62 20.77 -17.97 24.16
CA LEU A 62 20.09 -18.53 25.34
C LEU A 62 21.05 -18.99 26.45
N SER A 63 22.33 -19.18 26.14
CA SER A 63 23.34 -19.59 27.13
C SER A 63 23.88 -18.44 27.98
N ASP A 64 23.82 -17.20 27.51
CA ASP A 64 24.19 -16.02 28.29
C ASP A 64 22.93 -15.43 28.96
N PRO A 65 22.90 -15.32 30.30
CA PRO A 65 21.76 -14.74 31.02
C PRO A 65 21.38 -13.32 30.53
N ALA A 66 22.35 -12.48 30.20
CA ALA A 66 22.11 -11.10 29.75
C ALA A 66 21.49 -11.07 28.35
N LEU A 67 21.97 -11.93 27.44
CA LEU A 67 21.42 -12.05 26.09
C LEU A 67 20.03 -12.69 26.10
N ARG A 68 19.81 -13.69 26.94
CA ARG A 68 18.50 -14.33 27.17
C ARG A 68 17.50 -13.31 27.67
N GLU A 69 17.85 -12.50 28.66
CA GLU A 69 16.97 -11.46 29.19
C GLU A 69 16.63 -10.41 28.11
N SER A 70 17.62 -9.95 27.34
CA SER A 70 17.39 -9.02 26.22
C SER A 70 16.43 -9.61 25.17
N TYR A 71 16.60 -10.89 24.86
CA TYR A 71 15.74 -11.63 23.93
C TYR A 71 14.30 -11.73 24.47
N ASP A 72 14.13 -12.11 25.74
CA ASP A 72 12.83 -12.23 26.40
C ASP A 72 12.12 -10.87 26.51
N GLN A 73 12.86 -9.79 26.79
CA GLN A 73 12.31 -8.42 26.78
C GLN A 73 11.80 -8.02 25.39
N LYS A 74 12.57 -8.31 24.32
CA LYS A 74 12.14 -8.04 22.94
C LYS A 74 10.88 -8.85 22.57
N LEU A 75 10.77 -10.10 23.02
CA LEU A 75 9.57 -10.92 22.82
C LEU A 75 8.36 -10.32 23.54
N LYS A 76 8.51 -9.87 24.79
CA LYS A 76 7.45 -9.19 25.54
C LYS A 76 7.00 -7.91 24.83
N GLN A 77 7.92 -7.08 24.33
CA GLN A 77 7.59 -5.88 23.58
C GLN A 77 6.84 -6.18 22.26
N LYS A 78 7.24 -7.21 21.51
CA LYS A 78 6.50 -7.65 20.32
C LYS A 78 5.07 -8.09 20.66
N SER A 79 4.90 -8.83 21.75
CA SER A 79 3.57 -9.28 22.21
C SER A 79 2.70 -8.13 22.75
N ALA A 80 3.29 -7.13 23.39
CA ALA A 80 2.59 -5.93 23.86
C ALA A 80 2.14 -5.05 22.68
N LYS A 81 2.99 -4.88 21.66
CA LYS A 81 2.66 -4.13 20.43
C LYS A 81 1.54 -4.80 19.62
N SER A 82 1.44 -6.14 19.69
CA SER A 82 0.33 -6.92 19.10
C SER A 82 -0.98 -6.83 19.89
N LYS A 83 -0.95 -6.58 21.21
CA LYS A 83 -2.15 -6.45 22.05
C LYS A 83 -2.73 -5.03 22.09
N ILE A 84 -1.92 -4.01 21.82
CA ILE A 84 -2.37 -2.60 21.73
C ILE A 84 -3.12 -2.34 20.41
N SER A 85 -2.94 -3.17 19.38
CA SER A 85 -3.68 -3.08 18.11
C SER A 85 -5.04 -3.80 18.11
N THR A 86 -5.45 -4.47 19.19
CA THR A 86 -6.70 -5.28 19.23
C THR A 86 -7.80 -4.72 20.12
N ALA A 87 -7.57 -3.60 20.81
CA ALA A 87 -8.55 -3.04 21.77
C ALA A 87 -9.38 -1.86 21.23
N ASP A 88 -9.09 -1.35 20.03
CA ASP A 88 -9.76 -0.15 19.47
C ASP A 88 -10.48 -0.40 18.14
N SER A 89 -10.64 -1.67 17.73
CA SER A 89 -11.55 -2.05 16.66
C SER A 89 -12.77 -2.74 17.27
N SER A 90 -13.86 -1.99 17.45
CA SER A 90 -15.17 -2.61 17.35
C SER A 90 -15.20 -3.47 16.07
N ASP A 91 -15.83 -4.65 16.12
CA ASP A 91 -15.98 -5.60 15.01
C ASP A 91 -16.82 -4.98 13.86
N TYR A 92 -16.35 -3.89 13.26
CA TYR A 92 -16.96 -3.26 12.12
C TYR A 92 -16.65 -4.10 10.90
N ARG A 93 -17.58 -5.00 10.56
CA ARG A 93 -17.61 -5.67 9.26
C ARG A 93 -18.35 -4.76 8.28
N PRO A 94 -17.66 -4.06 7.35
CA PRO A 94 -18.33 -3.24 6.35
C PRO A 94 -19.30 -4.10 5.53
N SER A 95 -20.46 -3.53 5.19
CA SER A 95 -21.42 -4.21 4.32
C SER A 95 -20.78 -4.57 2.97
N ARG A 96 -21.26 -5.62 2.29
CA ARG A 96 -20.73 -6.00 0.95
C ARG A 96 -20.72 -4.80 -0.01
N LYS A 97 -21.78 -3.98 0.04
CA LYS A 97 -21.89 -2.75 -0.73
C LYS A 97 -20.77 -1.77 -0.39
N MET A 98 -20.53 -1.53 0.90
CA MET A 98 -19.45 -0.64 1.37
C MET A 98 -18.08 -1.13 0.91
N SER A 99 -17.78 -2.42 1.09
CA SER A 99 -16.52 -3.03 0.66
C SER A 99 -16.30 -2.94 -0.85
N TRP A 100 -17.36 -3.11 -1.63
CA TRP A 100 -17.29 -2.97 -3.09
C TRP A 100 -16.94 -1.54 -3.52
N PHE A 101 -17.61 -0.53 -2.96
CA PHE A 101 -17.25 0.88 -3.23
C PHE A 101 -15.88 1.25 -2.70
N ALA A 102 -15.45 0.70 -1.56
CA ALA A 102 -14.10 0.88 -1.06
C ALA A 102 -13.06 0.31 -2.03
N GLY A 103 -13.32 -0.85 -2.64
CA GLY A 103 -12.49 -1.42 -3.70
C GLY A 103 -12.39 -0.52 -4.92
N LEU A 104 -13.51 -0.02 -5.43
CA LEU A 104 -13.53 0.92 -6.56
C LEU A 104 -12.84 2.24 -6.24
N ARG A 105 -12.98 2.73 -5.00
CA ARG A 105 -12.25 3.92 -4.51
C ARG A 105 -10.75 3.71 -4.61
N LEU A 106 -10.25 2.56 -4.15
CA LEU A 106 -8.83 2.23 -4.23
C LEU A 106 -8.35 2.11 -5.67
N GLN A 107 -9.15 1.52 -6.57
CA GLN A 107 -8.84 1.46 -7.99
C GLN A 107 -8.75 2.85 -8.61
N ALA A 108 -9.73 3.73 -8.38
CA ALA A 108 -9.72 5.09 -8.90
C ALA A 108 -8.50 5.88 -8.40
N LEU A 109 -8.18 5.78 -7.10
CA LEU A 109 -6.97 6.40 -6.52
C LEU A 109 -5.69 5.86 -7.15
N ARG A 110 -5.60 4.54 -7.35
CA ARG A 110 -4.43 3.91 -7.98
C ARG A 110 -4.23 4.41 -9.41
N HIS A 111 -5.27 4.35 -10.25
CA HIS A 111 -5.21 4.83 -11.62
C HIS A 111 -4.88 6.32 -11.68
N GLY A 112 -5.50 7.14 -10.82
CA GLY A 112 -5.21 8.57 -10.74
C GLY A 112 -3.75 8.86 -10.40
N ARG A 113 -3.16 8.12 -9.45
CA ARG A 113 -1.73 8.23 -9.10
C ARG A 113 -0.82 7.80 -10.23
N GLU A 114 -1.08 6.64 -10.84
CA GLU A 114 -0.31 6.14 -11.99
C GLU A 114 -0.34 7.16 -13.14
N ALA A 115 -1.52 7.63 -13.53
CA ALA A 115 -1.70 8.65 -14.56
C ALA A 115 -0.99 9.97 -14.22
N SER A 116 -1.05 10.41 -12.96
CA SER A 116 -0.39 11.63 -12.48
C SER A 116 1.12 11.54 -12.49
N THR A 117 1.68 10.39 -12.08
CA THR A 117 3.14 10.19 -12.13
C THR A 117 3.66 10.23 -13.56
N SER A 118 2.95 9.58 -14.49
CA SER A 118 3.26 9.61 -15.92
C SER A 118 3.13 11.02 -16.50
N ALA A 119 2.03 11.73 -16.23
CA ALA A 119 1.82 13.10 -16.68
C ALA A 119 2.90 14.06 -16.17
N THR A 120 3.24 13.97 -14.89
CA THR A 120 4.29 14.77 -14.25
C THR A 120 5.64 14.56 -14.93
N LEU A 121 6.03 13.30 -15.18
CA LEU A 121 7.29 12.99 -15.85
C LEU A 121 7.32 13.57 -17.27
N ALA A 122 6.25 13.37 -18.04
CA ALA A 122 6.15 13.85 -19.41
C ALA A 122 6.24 15.39 -19.49
N LEU A 123 5.50 16.10 -18.63
CA LEU A 123 5.45 17.56 -18.63
C LEU A 123 6.75 18.18 -18.10
N ALA A 124 7.36 17.60 -17.06
CA ALA A 124 8.65 18.05 -16.54
C ALA A 124 9.73 18.05 -17.63
N ILE A 125 9.80 16.96 -18.41
CA ILE A 125 10.73 16.84 -19.54
C ILE A 125 10.36 17.85 -20.65
N ARG A 126 9.08 17.90 -21.05
CA ARG A 126 8.61 18.75 -22.16
C ARG A 126 8.86 20.24 -21.92
N HIS A 127 8.65 20.70 -20.70
CA HIS A 127 8.70 22.11 -20.34
C HIS A 127 9.98 22.52 -19.61
N GLY A 128 10.88 21.57 -19.30
CA GLY A 128 12.11 21.85 -18.56
C GLY A 128 11.87 22.34 -17.13
N ILE A 129 10.73 21.98 -16.52
CA ILE A 129 10.33 22.37 -15.17
C ILE A 129 10.69 21.26 -14.19
N GLN A 130 11.11 21.60 -12.98
CA GLN A 130 11.43 20.62 -11.94
C GLN A 130 10.21 19.71 -11.64
N ARG A 131 10.47 18.40 -11.57
CA ARG A 131 9.43 17.39 -11.33
C ARG A 131 8.65 17.63 -10.03
N SER A 132 9.33 18.13 -8.99
CA SER A 132 8.72 18.45 -7.68
C SER A 132 7.54 19.41 -7.81
N ILE A 133 7.64 20.41 -8.69
CA ILE A 133 6.57 21.40 -8.91
C ILE A 133 5.30 20.70 -9.40
N TYR A 134 5.40 19.85 -10.42
CA TYR A 134 4.25 19.10 -10.91
C TYR A 134 3.75 18.06 -9.90
N GLN A 135 4.65 17.46 -9.10
CA GLN A 135 4.25 16.53 -8.03
C GLN A 135 3.42 17.22 -6.95
N GLU A 136 3.79 18.43 -6.55
CA GLU A 136 3.05 19.23 -5.56
C GLU A 136 1.67 19.61 -6.09
N LEU A 137 1.58 20.01 -7.36
CA LEU A 137 0.30 20.31 -8.02
C LEU A 137 -0.58 19.06 -8.19
N ALA A 138 0.01 17.88 -8.40
CA ALA A 138 -0.72 16.64 -8.61
C ALA A 138 -1.36 16.07 -7.35
N LYS A 139 -0.78 16.29 -6.16
CA LYS A 139 -1.32 15.79 -4.88
C LYS A 139 -2.81 16.10 -4.68
N PRO A 140 -3.25 17.37 -4.65
CA PRO A 140 -4.66 17.71 -4.43
C PRO A 140 -5.59 17.17 -5.54
N ILE A 141 -5.09 17.03 -6.78
CA ILE A 141 -5.83 16.40 -7.87
C ILE A 141 -6.11 14.95 -7.51
N THR A 142 -5.07 14.18 -7.18
CA THR A 142 -5.20 12.73 -6.92
C THR A 142 -5.97 12.41 -5.65
N ASP A 143 -5.84 13.21 -4.60
CA ASP A 143 -6.55 12.98 -3.34
C ASP A 143 -8.07 13.12 -3.51
N ASN A 144 -8.53 13.95 -4.45
CA ASN A 144 -9.95 14.10 -4.77
C ASN A 144 -10.55 12.82 -5.38
N PHE A 145 -9.77 11.93 -6.01
CA PHE A 145 -10.33 10.75 -6.71
C PHE A 145 -11.05 9.79 -5.75
N GLY A 146 -10.71 9.85 -4.47
CA GLY A 146 -11.35 9.04 -3.43
C GLY A 146 -12.63 9.64 -2.85
N LEU A 147 -12.98 10.87 -3.20
CA LEU A 147 -14.17 11.55 -2.68
C LEU A 147 -15.42 11.13 -3.46
N GLU A 148 -16.55 11.09 -2.77
CA GLU A 148 -17.88 10.80 -3.36
C GLU A 148 -17.91 9.56 -4.29
N THR A 149 -17.10 8.54 -4.01
CA THR A 149 -16.92 7.39 -4.92
C THR A 149 -18.23 6.72 -5.29
N GLU A 150 -19.16 6.55 -4.35
CA GLU A 150 -20.47 5.94 -4.65
C GLU A 150 -21.25 6.74 -5.71
N ARG A 151 -21.27 8.08 -5.60
CA ARG A 151 -21.94 8.95 -6.57
C ARG A 151 -21.26 8.84 -7.93
N ARG A 152 -19.93 8.93 -7.98
CA ARG A 152 -19.16 8.92 -9.23
C ARG A 152 -19.23 7.58 -9.96
N VAL A 153 -19.24 6.47 -9.22
CA VAL A 153 -19.47 5.13 -9.78
C VAL A 153 -20.86 5.03 -10.40
N LYS A 154 -21.89 5.63 -9.79
CA LYS A 154 -23.24 5.67 -10.38
C LYS A 154 -23.26 6.46 -11.68
N LEU A 155 -22.59 7.62 -11.73
CA LEU A 155 -22.45 8.41 -12.96
C LEU A 155 -21.71 7.63 -14.05
N ALA A 156 -20.61 6.96 -13.70
CA ALA A 156 -19.87 6.10 -14.64
C ALA A 156 -20.75 4.98 -15.21
N ARG A 157 -21.56 4.32 -14.37
CA ARG A 157 -22.51 3.28 -14.83
C ARG A 157 -23.59 3.84 -15.74
N GLN A 158 -24.11 5.04 -15.44
CA GLN A 158 -25.10 5.72 -16.28
C GLN A 158 -24.55 6.07 -17.65
N ALA A 159 -23.26 6.39 -17.74
CA ALA A 159 -22.52 6.60 -18.99
C ALA A 159 -22.15 5.29 -19.71
N GLY A 160 -22.59 4.12 -19.21
CA GLY A 160 -22.36 2.83 -19.87
C GLY A 160 -21.06 2.11 -19.49
N ALA A 161 -20.34 2.56 -18.44
CA ALA A 161 -19.10 1.88 -18.02
C ALA A 161 -19.34 0.43 -17.59
N THR A 162 -18.55 -0.49 -18.13
CA THR A 162 -18.56 -1.90 -17.73
C THR A 162 -17.93 -2.09 -16.35
N PRO A 163 -18.17 -3.21 -15.64
CA PRO A 163 -17.57 -3.46 -14.33
C PRO A 163 -16.04 -3.36 -14.31
N LEU A 164 -15.35 -3.72 -15.40
CA LEU A 164 -13.89 -3.64 -15.52
C LEU A 164 -13.40 -2.20 -15.68
N ASP A 165 -14.20 -1.34 -16.29
CA ASP A 165 -13.86 0.06 -16.55
C ASP A 165 -14.23 0.99 -15.39
N LEU A 166 -15.02 0.53 -14.41
CA LEU A 166 -15.56 1.39 -13.36
C LEU A 166 -14.50 2.15 -12.57
N GLY A 167 -13.35 1.53 -12.28
CA GLY A 167 -12.24 2.22 -11.61
C GLY A 167 -11.71 3.42 -12.42
N LEU A 168 -11.47 3.21 -13.72
CA LEU A 168 -10.98 4.23 -14.65
C LEU A 168 -12.04 5.29 -14.94
N ALA A 169 -13.28 4.88 -15.21
CA ALA A 169 -14.38 5.80 -15.48
C ALA A 169 -14.68 6.69 -14.25
N THR A 170 -14.61 6.13 -13.03
CA THR A 170 -14.77 6.91 -11.78
C THR A 170 -13.65 7.94 -11.63
N ALA A 171 -12.41 7.57 -11.96
CA ALA A 171 -11.26 8.46 -11.98
C ALA A 171 -11.45 9.62 -12.99
N LEU A 172 -11.93 9.33 -14.20
CA LEU A 172 -12.23 10.34 -15.23
C LEU A 172 -13.35 11.29 -14.78
N VAL A 173 -14.45 10.78 -14.23
CA VAL A 173 -15.52 11.62 -13.65
C VAL A 173 -14.96 12.57 -12.59
N SER A 174 -14.12 12.04 -11.68
CA SER A 174 -13.47 12.82 -10.62
C SER A 174 -12.61 13.95 -11.19
N LEU A 175 -11.81 13.65 -12.20
CA LEU A 175 -10.91 14.60 -12.84
C LEU A 175 -11.67 15.71 -13.56
N ARG A 176 -12.78 15.37 -14.23
CA ARG A 176 -13.66 16.36 -14.89
C ARG A 176 -14.30 17.31 -13.89
N GLU A 177 -14.83 16.79 -12.78
CA GLU A 177 -15.41 17.64 -11.73
C GLU A 177 -14.35 18.57 -11.14
N TYR A 178 -13.13 18.06 -10.90
CA TYR A 178 -12.02 18.89 -10.42
C TYR A 178 -11.60 19.95 -11.44
N SER A 179 -11.64 19.68 -12.76
CA SER A 179 -11.26 20.68 -13.77
C SER A 179 -12.24 21.85 -13.85
N GLN A 180 -13.53 21.62 -13.57
CA GLN A 180 -14.56 22.66 -13.63
C GLN A 180 -14.26 23.85 -12.71
N GLN A 181 -13.60 23.63 -11.57
CA GLN A 181 -13.26 24.71 -10.64
C GLN A 181 -12.21 25.68 -11.21
N PHE A 182 -11.36 25.22 -12.13
CA PHE A 182 -10.39 26.06 -12.83
C PHE A 182 -11.02 26.81 -13.99
N ILE A 183 -11.90 26.14 -14.74
CA ILE A 183 -12.63 26.75 -15.86
C ILE A 183 -13.45 27.96 -15.37
N ARG A 184 -14.07 27.87 -14.18
CA ARG A 184 -14.83 29.00 -13.60
C ARG A 184 -13.93 30.18 -13.20
N ARG A 185 -12.71 29.93 -12.76
CA ARG A 185 -11.72 30.98 -12.38
C ARG A 185 -11.04 31.64 -13.58
N SER A 186 -11.26 31.13 -14.79
CA SER A 186 -10.69 31.64 -16.03
C SER A 186 -11.10 33.06 -16.42
N GLN A 187 -12.09 33.64 -15.74
CA GLN A 187 -12.63 34.95 -16.06
C GLN A 187 -11.81 36.10 -15.44
N GLU A 188 -10.75 35.80 -14.69
CA GLU A 188 -9.86 36.79 -14.06
C GLU A 188 -8.57 36.96 -14.87
N ASN A 189 -8.24 38.21 -15.22
CA ASN A 189 -7.36 38.61 -16.33
C ASN A 189 -5.84 38.39 -16.14
N SER A 190 -5.39 37.45 -15.31
CA SER A 190 -3.97 37.10 -15.16
C SER A 190 -3.79 35.62 -14.83
N PHE A 191 -3.12 34.87 -15.70
CA PHE A 191 -2.87 33.45 -15.49
C PHE A 191 -1.48 33.23 -14.92
N ASP A 192 -1.39 33.07 -13.60
CA ASP A 192 -0.15 32.72 -12.94
C ASP A 192 0.38 31.36 -13.45
N PRO A 193 1.72 31.18 -13.57
CA PRO A 193 2.32 29.94 -14.04
C PRO A 193 1.79 28.64 -13.38
N PRO A 194 1.49 28.59 -12.07
CA PRO A 194 0.91 27.41 -11.43
C PRO A 194 -0.47 27.00 -11.99
N ILE A 195 -1.29 27.97 -12.41
CA ILE A 195 -2.62 27.69 -12.99
C ILE A 195 -2.46 27.00 -14.35
N VAL A 196 -1.55 27.52 -15.19
CA VAL A 196 -1.24 26.94 -16.50
C VAL A 196 -0.67 25.52 -16.34
N ASN A 197 0.28 25.33 -15.42
CA ASN A 197 0.86 24.02 -15.13
C ASN A 197 -0.18 23.01 -14.61
N THR A 198 -1.12 23.47 -13.79
CA THR A 198 -2.21 22.63 -13.31
C THR A 198 -3.15 22.23 -14.45
N ALA A 199 -3.50 23.15 -15.34
CA ALA A 199 -4.34 22.85 -16.50
C ALA A 199 -3.67 21.85 -17.47
N GLN A 200 -2.36 21.99 -17.70
CA GLN A 200 -1.56 21.02 -18.44
C GLN A 200 -1.60 19.63 -17.80
N LEU A 201 -1.43 19.56 -16.47
CA LEU A 201 -1.52 18.30 -15.73
C LEU A 201 -2.89 17.66 -15.88
N LEU A 202 -3.97 18.42 -15.68
CA LEU A 202 -5.34 17.90 -15.78
C LEU A 202 -5.61 17.27 -17.14
N ASP A 203 -5.26 17.98 -18.22
CA ASP A 203 -5.48 17.49 -19.58
C ASP A 203 -4.60 16.25 -19.86
N ARG A 204 -3.36 16.22 -19.37
CA ARG A 204 -2.46 15.08 -19.58
C ARG A 204 -2.83 13.85 -18.75
N ILE A 205 -3.30 14.04 -17.51
CA ILE A 205 -3.82 12.97 -16.66
C ILE A 205 -5.06 12.37 -17.32
N TRP A 206 -5.93 13.21 -17.89
CA TRP A 206 -7.09 12.74 -18.65
C TRP A 206 -6.67 11.83 -19.79
N ASP A 207 -5.75 12.27 -20.65
CA ASP A 207 -5.29 11.48 -21.80
C ASP A 207 -4.71 10.11 -21.37
N ASN A 208 -3.95 10.09 -20.27
CA ASN A 208 -3.37 8.86 -19.73
C ASN A 208 -4.46 7.89 -19.24
N LEU A 209 -5.51 8.39 -18.59
CA LEU A 209 -6.62 7.56 -18.09
C LEU A 209 -7.54 7.10 -19.24
N ALA A 210 -7.84 7.99 -20.18
CA ALA A 210 -8.75 7.74 -21.28
C ALA A 210 -8.23 6.65 -22.24
N HIS A 211 -6.92 6.45 -22.31
CA HIS A 211 -6.32 5.35 -23.08
C HIS A 211 -6.77 3.95 -22.62
N GLY A 212 -7.21 3.82 -21.37
CA GLY A 212 -7.68 2.56 -20.80
C GLY A 212 -9.17 2.27 -21.01
N ILE A 213 -9.93 3.13 -21.70
CA ILE A 213 -11.36 2.94 -21.95
C ILE A 213 -11.72 3.09 -23.42
N SER A 214 -12.92 2.64 -23.80
CA SER A 214 -13.40 2.81 -25.16
C SER A 214 -13.67 4.29 -25.48
N ARG A 215 -13.54 4.64 -26.76
CA ARG A 215 -13.79 6.01 -27.23
C ARG A 215 -15.25 6.44 -27.02
N GLU A 216 -16.18 5.50 -27.19
CA GLU A 216 -17.61 5.71 -26.93
C GLU A 216 -17.85 6.10 -25.47
N LEU A 217 -17.28 5.32 -24.52
CA LEU A 217 -17.40 5.62 -23.10
C LEU A 217 -16.75 6.95 -22.74
N GLU A 218 -15.59 7.28 -23.33
CA GLU A 218 -14.94 8.57 -23.11
C GLU A 218 -15.85 9.74 -23.53
N ILE A 219 -16.56 9.60 -24.65
CA ILE A 219 -17.51 10.61 -25.15
C ILE A 219 -18.70 10.73 -24.19
N GLU A 220 -19.28 9.62 -23.75
CA GLU A 220 -20.40 9.60 -22.80
C GLU A 220 -20.03 10.20 -21.43
N LEU A 221 -18.77 10.06 -21.00
CA LEU A 221 -18.25 10.71 -19.80
C LEU A 221 -18.00 12.23 -19.99
N GLY A 222 -18.25 12.76 -21.19
CA GLY A 222 -18.16 14.18 -21.53
C GLY A 222 -16.82 14.61 -22.13
N GLY A 223 -15.91 13.66 -22.41
CA GLY A 223 -14.62 13.91 -23.06
C GLY A 223 -13.64 14.77 -22.27
N ASN A 224 -12.42 14.92 -22.80
CA ASN A 224 -11.38 15.76 -22.18
C ASN A 224 -11.89 17.21 -22.03
N PRO A 225 -11.87 17.80 -20.81
CA PRO A 225 -12.32 19.17 -20.57
C PRO A 225 -11.47 20.24 -21.30
N ARG A 226 -10.29 19.86 -21.83
CA ARG A 226 -9.36 20.77 -22.53
C ARG A 226 -9.10 22.03 -21.72
N THR A 227 -8.82 21.83 -20.44
CA THR A 227 -8.67 22.87 -19.41
C THR A 227 -7.70 23.94 -19.88
N LEU A 228 -6.54 23.55 -20.43
CA LEU A 228 -5.53 24.52 -20.88
C LEU A 228 -6.04 25.41 -22.01
N ARG A 229 -6.71 24.82 -23.01
CA ARG A 229 -7.28 25.57 -24.13
C ARG A 229 -8.37 26.52 -23.66
N THR A 230 -9.21 26.05 -22.74
CA THR A 230 -10.31 26.84 -22.16
C THR A 230 -9.78 28.04 -21.38
N LEU A 231 -8.67 27.87 -20.64
CA LEU A 231 -8.05 28.95 -19.86
C LEU A 231 -7.29 29.95 -20.74
N THR A 232 -6.45 29.46 -21.65
CA THR A 232 -5.46 30.31 -22.34
C THR A 232 -5.88 30.74 -23.74
N GLY A 233 -6.95 30.16 -24.29
CA GLY A 233 -7.35 30.33 -25.69
C GLY A 233 -6.37 29.74 -26.72
N ARG A 234 -5.19 29.27 -26.29
CA ARG A 234 -4.17 28.70 -27.16
C ARG A 234 -4.58 27.27 -27.55
N ARG A 235 -4.42 26.93 -28.84
CA ARG A 235 -4.40 25.53 -29.26
C ARG A 235 -3.06 24.94 -28.80
N VAL A 236 -3.13 23.84 -28.06
CA VAL A 236 -1.98 23.01 -27.67
C VAL A 236 -1.60 22.12 -28.85
#